data_AF-A0A7G7KLJ8-F1
#
_entry.id   AF-A0A7G7KLJ8-F1
#
_cell.length_a   1.000
_cell.length_b   1.000
_cell.length_c   1.000
_cell.angle_alpha   90.00
_cell.angle_beta   90.00
_cell.angle_gamma   90.00
#
_symmetry.space_group_name_H-M   'P 1'
#
loop_
_entity.id
_entity.type
_entity.pdbx_description
1 polymer ?
#
loop_
_entity_poly.entity_id
_entity_poly.type
_entity_poly.pdbx_seq_one_letter_code
_entity_poly.pdbx_strand_id
1 'polypeptide(L)' 'MDPLFNTTPSAFSSSYGSAPVRNESDPVSSYFECITACSVDDGECVTQCVEVLREQQ' A
#
# COMPACT_ATOMS: atom_id res chain seq x y z
N MET A 1 3.22 30.36 -15.82
CA MET A 1 2.44 29.17 -16.22
C MET A 1 3.16 28.56 -17.41
N ASP A 2 3.90 27.49 -17.21
CA ASP A 2 4.84 26.95 -18.18
C ASP A 2 4.21 25.68 -18.83
N PRO A 3 3.86 25.69 -20.12
CA PRO A 3 3.08 24.62 -20.75
C PRO A 3 3.98 23.53 -21.37
N LEU A 4 4.91 22.95 -20.60
CA LEU A 4 5.91 22.00 -21.13
C LEU A 4 5.87 20.58 -20.52
N PHE A 5 4.87 20.22 -19.70
CA PHE A 5 4.74 18.85 -19.20
C PHE A 5 3.65 18.02 -19.87
N ASN A 6 3.31 18.33 -21.13
CA ASN A 6 2.46 17.44 -21.93
C ASN A 6 3.31 16.59 -22.88
N THR A 7 3.87 15.50 -22.36
CA THR A 7 4.46 14.41 -23.15
C THR A 7 4.10 13.08 -22.50
N THR A 8 3.05 12.44 -22.99
CA THR A 8 2.89 10.98 -22.90
C THR A 8 3.76 10.33 -23.99
N PRO A 9 3.91 8.99 -24.06
CA PRO A 9 3.97 7.92 -23.04
C PRO A 9 5.26 7.07 -23.22
N SER A 10 5.74 6.31 -22.21
CA SER A 10 6.48 5.03 -22.38
C SER A 10 7.09 4.53 -21.06
N ALA A 11 6.88 3.24 -20.77
CA ALA A 11 7.78 2.39 -20.01
C ALA A 11 8.23 2.88 -18.62
N PHE A 12 7.31 2.91 -17.65
CA PHE A 12 7.72 2.45 -16.32
C PHE A 12 7.39 0.97 -16.24
N SER A 13 8.34 0.16 -16.69
CA SER A 13 8.50 -1.20 -16.22
C SER A 13 8.77 -1.15 -14.72
N SER A 14 7.75 -0.84 -13.91
CA SER A 14 7.72 -1.41 -12.58
C SER A 14 7.31 -2.86 -12.78
N SER A 15 8.33 -3.70 -12.88
CA SER A 15 8.27 -5.02 -12.29
C SER A 15 7.93 -4.87 -10.80
N TYR A 16 6.68 -4.50 -10.48
CA TYR A 16 6.04 -5.06 -9.30
C TYR A 16 5.92 -6.52 -9.68
N GLY A 17 6.91 -7.30 -9.25
CA GLY A 17 6.99 -8.71 -9.59
C GLY A 17 5.61 -9.30 -9.43
N SER A 18 5.10 -9.88 -10.51
CA SER A 18 3.92 -10.73 -10.48
C SER A 18 4.30 -11.99 -9.70
N ALA A 19 4.51 -11.84 -8.38
CA ALA A 19 4.33 -12.95 -7.47
C ALA A 19 2.87 -13.40 -7.68
N PRO A 20 2.61 -14.72 -7.70
CA PRO A 20 1.26 -15.21 -7.89
C PRO A 20 0.39 -14.49 -6.87
N VAL A 21 -0.68 -13.83 -7.33
CA VAL A 21 -1.75 -13.33 -6.47
C VAL A 21 -2.35 -14.59 -5.84
N ARG A 22 -1.69 -15.06 -4.78
CA ARG A 22 -2.28 -15.96 -3.82
C ARG A 22 -3.45 -15.17 -3.31
N ASN A 23 -4.63 -15.73 -3.52
CA ASN A 23 -5.87 -15.24 -2.95
C ASN A 23 -5.81 -15.46 -1.43
N GLU A 24 -4.89 -14.75 -0.78
CA GLU A 24 -4.65 -14.64 0.65
C GLU A 24 -4.53 -13.14 0.86
N SER A 25 -5.48 -12.55 1.59
CA SER A 25 -5.62 -11.12 1.84
C SER A 25 -4.27 -10.44 1.93
N ASP A 26 -3.97 -9.54 1.00
CA ASP A 26 -2.70 -8.83 1.02
C ASP A 26 -2.60 -8.11 2.38
N PRO A 27 -1.56 -8.39 3.19
CA PRO A 27 -1.49 -7.86 4.54
C PRO A 27 -1.42 -6.33 4.55
N VAL A 28 -0.96 -5.73 3.45
CA VAL A 28 -1.01 -4.28 3.25
C VAL A 28 -2.45 -3.81 3.05
N SER A 29 -3.29 -4.55 2.32
CA SER A 29 -4.73 -4.27 2.21
C SER A 29 -5.43 -4.28 3.57
N SER A 30 -5.17 -5.28 4.43
CA SER A 30 -5.75 -5.33 5.78
C SER A 30 -5.25 -4.21 6.69
N TYR A 31 -3.99 -3.78 6.54
CA TYR A 31 -3.51 -2.58 7.21
C TYR A 31 -4.19 -1.31 6.72
N PHE A 32 -4.46 -1.18 5.42
CA PHE A 32 -5.18 -0.03 4.88
C PHE A 32 -6.62 0.04 5.41
N GLU A 33 -7.29 -1.10 5.60
CA GLU A 33 -8.60 -1.13 6.25
C GLU A 33 -8.51 -0.80 7.75
N CYS A 34 -7.49 -1.30 8.45
CA CYS A 34 -7.28 -1.03 9.87
C CYS A 34 -6.95 0.44 10.15
N ILE A 35 -6.04 1.04 9.37
CA ILE A 35 -5.63 2.44 9.53
C ILE A 35 -6.71 3.43 9.09
N THR A 36 -7.64 3.02 8.23
CA THR A 36 -8.79 3.86 7.86
C THR A 36 -9.93 3.77 8.86
N ALA A 37 -10.04 2.64 9.57
CA ALA A 37 -10.93 2.49 10.72
C ALA A 37 -10.38 3.13 12.00
N CYS A 38 -9.10 3.49 12.02
CA CYS A 38 -8.43 4.02 13.18
C CYS A 38 -7.85 5.42 12.99
N SER A 39 -7.73 6.16 14.09
CA SER A 39 -7.02 7.44 14.08
C SER A 39 -5.53 7.17 14.03
N VAL A 40 -4.84 7.59 12.96
CA VAL A 40 -3.37 7.47 12.83
C VAL A 40 -2.61 8.23 13.92
N ASP A 41 -3.25 9.20 14.57
CA ASP A 41 -2.74 9.90 15.75
C ASP A 41 -2.71 9.02 17.01
N ASP A 42 -3.53 7.97 17.08
CA ASP A 42 -3.53 6.99 18.17
C ASP A 42 -2.48 5.92 17.88
N GLY A 43 -1.25 6.18 18.35
CA GLY A 43 -0.09 5.32 18.11
C GLY A 43 -0.25 3.87 18.62
N GLU A 44 -1.12 3.63 19.60
CA GLU A 44 -1.47 2.28 20.06
C GLU A 44 -2.20 1.49 18.96
N CYS A 45 -3.15 2.15 18.30
CA CYS A 45 -3.90 1.53 17.22
C CYS A 45 -3.06 1.30 15.96
N VAL A 46 -2.19 2.25 15.62
CA VAL A 46 -1.24 2.08 14.52
C VAL A 46 -0.32 0.89 14.78
N THR A 47 0.14 0.71 16.02
CA THR A 47 0.99 -0.43 16.40
C THR A 47 0.26 -1.76 16.17
N GLN A 48 -1.00 -1.85 16.58
CA GLN A 48 -1.83 -3.03 16.35
C GLN A 48 -2.06 -3.31 14.85
N CYS A 49 -2.33 -2.27 14.06
CA CYS A 49 -2.48 -2.42 12.60
C CYS A 49 -1.17 -2.86 11.92
N VAL A 50 -0.01 -2.40 12.39
CA VAL A 50 1.30 -2.81 11.85
C VAL A 50 1.66 -4.24 12.26
N GLU A 51 1.25 -4.71 13.44
CA GLU A 51 1.43 -6.10 13.83
C GLU A 51 0.71 -7.07 12.88
N VAL A 52 -0.52 -6.74 12.45
CA VAL A 52 -1.28 -7.50 11.44
C VAL A 52 -0.52 -7.62 10.12
N LEU A 53 0.23 -6.58 9.75
CA LEU A 53 1.09 -6.54 8.56
C LEU A 53 2.31 -7.45 8.70
N ARG A 54 2.90 -7.50 9.90
CA ARG A 54 4.16 -8.20 10.18
C ARG A 54 4.01 -9.71 10.27
N GLU A 55 2.84 -10.23 10.65
CA GLU A 55 2.60 -11.67 10.78
C GLU A 55 2.47 -12.40 9.43
N GLN A 56 2.38 -11.64 8.34
CA GLN A 56 2.10 -12.14 6.99
C GLN A 56 3.25 -11.87 5.99
N GLN A 57 4.40 -11.40 6.49
CA GLN A 57 5.67 -11.24 5.76
C GLN A 57 6.76 -12.16 6.32
#